data_AF-A0A9W8AYT8-F1
#
_entry.id   AF-A0A9W8AYT8-F1
#
_cell.length_a   1.000
_cell.length_b   1.000
_cell.length_c   1.000
_cell.angle_alpha   90.00
_cell.angle_beta   90.00
_cell.angle_gamma   90.00
#
_symmetry.space_group_name_H-M   'P 1'
#
loop_
_entity.id
_entity.type
_entity.pdbx_description
1 polymer ?
#
loop_
_entity_poly.entity_id
_entity_poly.type
_entity_poly.pdbx_seq_one_letter_code
_entity_poly.pdbx_strand_id
1 'polypeptide(L)' 'MHIQKLKVNRKKLVNVTPCTVEMAAVVSCWASLGIDHATCSNQAKALAACMAQPPPKKVF' A
#
# COMPACT_ATOMS: atom_id res chain seq x y z
N MET A 1 -0.76 -37.62 21.93
CA MET A 1 -0.10 -36.36 21.51
C MET A 1 -0.19 -35.36 22.65
N HIS A 2 0.94 -34.95 23.25
CA HIS A 2 0.98 -33.94 24.31
C HIS A 2 1.51 -32.62 23.73
N ILE A 3 0.66 -31.61 23.62
CA ILE A 3 1.05 -30.25 23.24
C ILE A 3 1.18 -29.46 24.54
N GLN A 4 2.40 -29.03 24.91
CA GLN A 4 2.65 -28.38 26.21
C GLN A 4 1.98 -27.01 26.34
N LYS A 5 1.89 -26.24 25.25
CA LYS A 5 1.12 -24.98 25.17
C LYS A 5 0.59 -24.77 23.76
N LEU A 6 -0.73 -24.71 23.61
CA LEU A 6 -1.37 -24.31 22.36
C LEU A 6 -1.31 -22.78 22.24
N LYS A 7 -0.28 -22.24 21.58
CA LYS A 7 -0.17 -20.80 21.30
C LYS A 7 -0.68 -20.52 19.89
N VAL A 8 -1.74 -19.73 19.78
CA VAL A 8 -2.25 -19.27 18.49
C VAL A 8 -1.29 -18.22 17.93
N ASN A 9 -0.68 -18.53 16.78
CA ASN A 9 0.09 -17.54 16.04
C ASN A 9 -0.88 -16.57 15.36
N ARG A 10 -1.23 -15.48 16.05
CA ARG A 10 -2.11 -14.46 15.49
C ARG A 10 -1.40 -13.87 14.27
N LYS A 11 -2.04 -13.93 13.11
CA LYS A 11 -1.56 -13.25 11.92
C LYS A 11 -1.38 -11.77 12.27
N LYS A 12 -0.15 -11.27 12.15
CA LYS A 12 0.13 -9.85 12.32
C LYS A 12 -0.71 -9.11 11.30
N LEU A 13 -1.64 -8.26 11.76
CA LEU A 13 -2.41 -7.42 10.87
C LEU A 13 -1.41 -6.49 10.18
N VAL A 14 -1.19 -6.73 8.90
CA VAL A 14 -0.36 -5.88 8.06
C VAL A 14 -1.19 -4.63 7.85
N ASN A 15 -0.88 -3.58 8.61
CA ASN A 15 -1.47 -2.26 8.36
C ASN A 15 -1.18 -1.91 6.90
N VAL A 16 -2.25 -1.74 6.13
CA VAL A 16 -2.18 -1.29 4.75
C VAL A 16 -1.40 0.02 4.76
N THR A 17 -0.27 0.06 4.07
CA THR A 17 0.56 1.26 3.99
C THR A 17 -0.24 2.36 3.30
N PRO A 18 -0.17 3.61 3.76
CA PRO A 18 -1.11 4.67 3.36
C PRO A 18 -1.12 4.99 1.86
N CYS A 19 -0.05 4.66 1.13
CA CYS A 19 0.10 4.99 -0.29
C CYS A 19 -0.08 3.81 -1.25
N THR A 20 -0.44 2.60 -0.77
CA THR A 20 -0.61 1.45 -1.67
C THR A 20 -1.78 1.60 -2.63
N VAL A 21 -2.83 2.32 -2.22
CA VAL A 21 -3.99 2.56 -3.09
C VAL A 21 -3.60 3.45 -4.27
N GLU A 22 -2.91 4.56 -3.98
CA GLU A 22 -2.41 5.48 -5.01
C GLU A 22 -1.41 4.79 -5.94
N MET A 23 -0.54 3.93 -5.40
CA MET A 23 0.39 3.13 -6.20
C MET A 23 -0.35 2.19 -7.15
N ALA A 24 -1.38 1.48 -6.66
CA ALA A 24 -2.20 0.60 -7.49
C ALA A 24 -2.95 1.37 -8.59
N ALA A 25 -3.39 2.59 -8.31
CA ALA A 25 -4.04 3.47 -9.29
C ALA A 25 -3.08 3.87 -10.43
N VAL A 26 -1.82 4.17 -10.12
CA VAL A 26 -0.80 4.48 -11.14
C VAL A 26 -0.52 3.26 -12.02
N VAL A 27 -0.28 2.10 -11.40
CA VAL A 27 0.05 0.87 -12.12
C VAL A 27 -1.11 0.40 -13.00
N SER A 28 -2.35 0.47 -12.49
CA SER A 28 -3.54 0.12 -13.29
C SER A 28 -3.76 1.07 -14.47
N CYS A 29 -3.44 2.36 -14.31
CA CYS A 29 -3.49 3.32 -15.40
C CYS A 29 -2.45 3.00 -16.49
N TRP A 30 -1.20 2.72 -16.10
CA TRP A 30 -0.14 2.33 -17.03
C TRP A 30 -0.45 1.01 -17.75
N ALA A 31 -1.05 0.05 -17.04
CA ALA A 31 -1.48 -1.22 -17.63
C ALA A 31 -2.57 -1.04 -18.70
N SER A 32 -3.41 -0.01 -18.57
CA SER A 32 -4.55 0.22 -19.47
C SER A 32 -4.21 1.13 -20.65
N LEU A 33 -3.39 2.16 -20.44
CA LEU A 33 -3.20 3.28 -21.37
C LEU A 33 -1.74 3.49 -21.80
N GLY A 34 -0.79 2.76 -21.19
CA GLY A 34 0.64 2.98 -21.39
C GLY A 34 1.23 4.04 -20.44
N ILE A 35 2.56 4.08 -20.36
CA ILE A 35 3.30 4.87 -19.37
C ILE A 35 3.18 6.38 -19.61
N ASP A 36 3.27 6.80 -20.88
CA ASP A 36 3.32 8.21 -21.27
C ASP A 36 1.95 8.90 -21.41
N HIS A 37 0.87 8.20 -21.04
CA HIS A 37 -0.47 8.73 -21.20
C HIS A 37 -0.75 9.82 -20.16
N ALA A 38 -1.12 11.03 -20.60
CA ALA A 38 -1.35 12.19 -19.74
C ALA A 38 -2.40 11.97 -18.65
N THR A 39 -3.31 11.02 -18.88
CA THR A 39 -4.32 10.59 -17.90
C THR A 39 -3.73 9.97 -16.65
N CYS A 40 -2.55 9.34 -16.71
CA CYS A 40 -1.87 8.73 -15.56
C CYS A 40 -1.06 9.75 -14.73
N SER A 41 -0.90 10.98 -15.23
CA SER A 41 -0.23 12.08 -14.52
C SER A 41 -0.94 12.45 -13.22
N ASN A 42 -2.27 12.40 -13.20
CA ASN A 42 -3.05 12.77 -12.02
C ASN A 42 -2.86 11.77 -10.87
N GLN A 43 -2.80 10.48 -11.19
CA GLN A 43 -2.57 9.39 -10.24
C GLN A 43 -1.12 9.45 -9.74
N ALA A 44 -0.16 9.78 -10.61
CA ALA A 44 1.23 9.98 -10.21
C ALA A 44 1.39 11.16 -9.23
N LYS A 45 0.65 12.27 -9.45
CA LYS A 45 0.62 13.40 -8.52
C LYS A 45 0.00 13.03 -7.17
N ALA A 46 -1.08 12.25 -7.17
CA ALA A 46 -1.72 11.77 -5.94
C ALA A 46 -0.78 10.86 -5.13
N LEU A 47 -0.06 9.95 -5.80
CA LEU A 47 0.97 9.12 -5.17
C LEU A 47 2.10 9.98 -4.59
N ALA A 48 2.60 10.96 -5.34
CA ALA A 48 3.66 11.87 -4.87
C ALA A 48 3.21 12.66 -3.64
N ALA A 49 1.96 13.16 -3.63
CA ALA A 49 1.38 13.84 -2.47
C ALA A 49 1.23 12.92 -1.25
N CYS A 50 0.89 11.65 -1.46
CA CYS A 50 0.83 10.66 -0.37
C CYS A 50 2.23 10.38 0.22
N MET A 51 3.23 10.17 -0.64
CA MET A 51 4.59 9.84 -0.21
C MET A 51 5.35 11.04 0.39
N ALA A 52 4.95 12.26 0.05
CA ALA A 52 5.49 13.48 0.66
C ALA A 52 5.08 13.64 2.13
N GLN A 53 4.02 12.94 2.57
CA GLN A 53 3.63 12.96 3.97
C GLN A 53 4.56 12.07 4.80
N PRO A 54 4.95 12.51 6.01
CA PRO A 54 5.76 11.69 6.88
C PRO A 54 5.01 10.38 7.18
N PRO A 55 5.72 9.23 7.25
CA PRO A 55 5.08 7.96 7.52
C PRO A 55 4.33 8.04 8.85
N PRO A 56 3.11 7.47 8.95
CA PRO A 56 2.36 7.51 10.18
C PRO A 56 3.20 6.92 11.30
N LYS A 57 3.34 7.67 12.41
CA LYS A 57 4.01 7.17 13.61
C LYS A 57 3.39 5.83 13.96
N LYS A 58 4.21 4.77 14.08
CA LYS A 58 3.74 3.48 14.58
C LYS A 58 3.18 3.70 15.98
N VAL A 59 1.86 3.79 16.11
CA VAL A 59 1.19 3.64 17.39
C VAL A 59 1.16 2.14 17.63
N PHE A 60 2.03 1.68 18.52
CA PHE A 60 2.17 0.29 18.92
C PHE A 60 1.58 0.10 20.31
#